data_AF-A0A8X6FTX1-F1
#
_entry.id   AF-A0A8X6FTX1-F1
#
_cell.length_a   1.000
_cell.length_b   1.000
_cell.length_c   1.000
_cell.angle_alpha   90.00
_cell.angle_beta   90.00
_cell.angle_gamma   90.00
#
_symmetry.space_group_name_H-M   'P 1'
#
loop_
_entity.id
_entity.type
_entity.pdbx_description
1 polymer ?
#
loop_
_entity_poly.entity_id
_entity_poly.type
_entity_poly.pdbx_seq_one_letter_code
_entity_poly.pdbx_strand_id
1 'polypeptide(L)'
;MTQQDFNKDVNINDIACVWSCIAHLSLAVGVIPLLGPHMLYVSSAGLPGGWTEVEDVNSPEIQKYARMATKNITDSMHSPFHLKMMNITKAEKQVVSGMNYKMEVQIGPTECRRNGNYTDQEIEDCPLQKCDNPLVCTFVVWVQPWRTNPVQSTRSSCAVGDTFC
;
A
#
# COMPACT_ATOMS: atom_id res chain seq x y z
N MET A 1 22.49 5.53 21.58
CA MET A 1 21.99 4.21 22.02
C MET A 1 20.60 4.04 21.43
N THR A 2 20.49 3.84 20.11
CA THR A 2 20.45 2.58 19.33
C THR A 2 19.19 1.75 19.54
N GLN A 3 18.39 1.70 18.47
CA GLN A 3 17.10 1.07 18.20
C GLN A 3 17.12 -0.49 18.23
N GLN A 4 17.98 -1.12 19.04
CA GLN A 4 18.29 -2.55 18.88
C GLN A 4 17.61 -3.51 19.88
N ASP A 5 16.77 -3.04 20.80
CA ASP A 5 16.23 -3.89 21.88
C ASP A 5 14.79 -4.39 21.69
N PHE A 6 14.17 -4.23 20.51
CA PHE A 6 12.78 -4.66 20.27
C PHE A 6 12.61 -5.94 19.45
N ASN A 7 13.68 -6.71 19.17
CA ASN A 7 13.59 -7.85 18.25
C ASN A 7 14.22 -9.16 18.75
N LYS A 8 13.95 -9.50 20.02
CA LYS A 8 14.11 -10.82 20.66
C LYS A 8 13.07 -10.80 21.79
N ASP A 9 11.93 -11.49 21.79
CA ASP A 9 11.64 -12.86 21.42
C ASP A 9 10.13 -12.99 21.10
N VAL A 10 9.74 -13.19 19.83
CA VAL A 10 8.37 -13.59 19.48
C VAL A 10 8.45 -15.00 18.89
N ASN A 11 8.25 -16.00 19.76
CA ASN A 11 8.17 -17.40 19.37
C ASN A 11 6.69 -17.75 19.11
N ILE A 12 6.37 -18.08 17.86
CA ILE A 12 5.01 -18.36 17.34
C ILE A 12 4.35 -19.60 17.98
N ASN A 13 5.08 -20.39 18.77
CA ASN A 13 4.56 -21.59 19.43
C ASN A 13 4.16 -21.38 20.91
N ASP A 14 4.19 -20.16 21.43
CA ASP A 14 3.78 -19.87 22.80
C ASP A 14 2.25 -19.67 22.89
N ILE A 15 1.54 -20.76 23.18
CA ILE A 15 0.08 -20.86 23.28
C ILE A 15 -0.50 -19.88 24.33
N ALA A 16 0.35 -19.33 25.20
CA ALA A 16 -0.03 -18.39 26.25
C ALA A 16 -0.54 -17.02 25.72
N CYS A 17 -0.03 -16.52 24.59
CA CYS A 17 -0.49 -15.22 24.05
C CYS A 17 -1.87 -15.30 23.39
N VAL A 18 -2.22 -16.46 22.81
CA VAL A 18 -3.50 -16.64 22.11
C VAL A 18 -4.68 -16.66 23.09
N TRP A 19 -4.46 -17.22 24.29
CA TRP A 19 -5.51 -17.31 25.32
C TRP A 19 -5.76 -16.00 26.06
N SER A 20 -4.76 -15.11 26.15
CA SER A 20 -4.95 -13.82 26.83
C SER A 20 -5.85 -12.85 26.05
N CYS A 21 -6.03 -13.03 24.73
CA CYS A 21 -6.89 -12.17 23.91
C CYS A 21 -8.35 -12.65 23.82
N ILE A 22 -8.68 -13.87 24.27
CA ILE A 22 -10.05 -14.40 24.20
C ILE A 22 -10.85 -14.09 25.49
N ALA A 23 -10.19 -13.73 26.60
CA ALA A 23 -10.83 -13.61 27.92
C ALA A 23 -11.37 -12.22 28.31
N HIS A 24 -11.52 -11.27 27.38
CA HIS A 24 -12.23 -10.01 27.66
C HIS A 24 -13.35 -9.73 26.65
N LEU A 25 -14.20 -10.72 26.42
CA LEU A 25 -15.54 -10.51 25.90
C LEU A 25 -16.51 -10.29 27.09
N SER A 26 -16.42 -9.13 27.74
CA SER A 26 -17.53 -8.65 28.56
C SER A 26 -18.66 -8.26 27.61
N LEU A 27 -19.51 -9.24 27.32
CA LEU A 27 -20.75 -9.07 26.59
C LEU A 27 -21.65 -8.10 27.36
N ALA A 28 -21.91 -6.93 26.79
CA ALA A 28 -23.17 -6.23 27.07
C ALA A 28 -24.30 -7.02 26.37
N VAL A 29 -24.75 -8.11 27.01
CA VAL A 29 -25.93 -8.85 26.56
C VAL A 29 -27.15 -8.00 26.91
N GLY A 30 -27.56 -7.14 25.98
CA GLY A 30 -28.90 -6.58 26.00
C GLY A 30 -29.89 -7.67 25.63
N VAL A 31 -30.52 -8.29 26.63
CA VAL A 31 -31.65 -9.21 26.41
C VAL A 31 -32.87 -8.37 26.02
N ILE A 32 -33.20 -8.32 24.74
CA ILE A 32 -34.51 -7.83 24.27
C ILE A 32 -35.41 -9.05 24.07
N PRO A 33 -36.58 -9.12 24.72
CA PRO A 33 -37.39 -10.33 24.73
C PRO A 33 -38.14 -10.54 23.39
N LEU A 34 -37.85 -11.69 22.78
CA LEU A 34 -38.72 -12.62 22.04
C LEU A 34 -39.77 -12.04 21.06
N LEU A 35 -39.54 -12.29 19.76
CA LEU A 35 -40.35 -13.20 18.92
C LEU A 35 -39.76 -13.26 17.47
N GLY A 36 -38.96 -14.29 17.17
CA GLY A 36 -38.50 -14.64 15.81
C GLY A 36 -37.16 -15.40 15.80
N PRO A 37 -36.90 -16.30 14.82
CA PRO A 37 -35.64 -17.05 14.74
C PRO A 37 -34.47 -16.07 14.57
N HIS A 38 -33.58 -16.08 15.56
CA HIS A 38 -32.42 -15.20 15.67
C HIS A 38 -31.45 -15.40 14.50
N MET A 39 -31.53 -14.53 13.49
CA MET A 39 -30.37 -14.19 12.68
C MET A 39 -29.39 -13.44 13.59
N LEU A 40 -28.39 -14.15 14.11
CA LEU A 40 -27.25 -13.51 14.78
C LEU A 40 -26.49 -12.70 13.73
N TYR A 41 -26.70 -11.39 13.71
CA TYR A 41 -25.87 -10.49 12.90
C TYR A 41 -24.53 -10.32 13.62
N VAL A 42 -23.49 -11.03 13.15
CA VAL A 42 -22.11 -10.70 13.48
C VAL A 42 -21.74 -9.46 12.67
N SER A 43 -21.64 -8.32 13.34
CA SER A 43 -21.05 -7.11 12.77
C SER A 43 -19.55 -7.13 13.04
N SER A 44 -18.77 -7.55 12.04
CA SER A 44 -17.32 -7.39 12.09
C SER A 44 -16.97 -5.91 11.87
N ALA A 45 -17.02 -5.11 12.92
CA ALA A 45 -16.37 -3.80 12.90
C ALA A 45 -14.85 -4.06 12.90
N GLY A 46 -14.19 -3.87 11.75
CA GLY A 46 -12.74 -4.04 11.63
C GLY A 46 -12.02 -3.15 12.65
N LEU A 47 -11.06 -3.72 13.38
CA LEU A 47 -10.25 -2.96 14.32
C LEU A 47 -9.48 -1.86 13.55
N PRO A 48 -9.61 -0.58 13.92
CA PRO A 48 -8.84 0.47 13.29
C PRO A 48 -7.35 0.24 13.55
N GLY A 49 -6.51 0.48 12.54
CA GLY A 49 -5.05 0.39 12.65
C GLY A 49 -4.40 -0.85 12.02
N GLY A 50 -5.18 -1.85 11.60
CA GLY A 50 -4.69 -2.92 10.73
C GLY A 50 -4.52 -2.47 9.27
N TRP A 51 -3.69 -3.19 8.51
CA TRP A 51 -3.74 -3.09 7.05
C TRP A 51 -4.98 -3.82 6.54
N THR A 52 -5.73 -3.17 5.66
CA THR A 52 -6.89 -3.75 4.98
C THR A 52 -6.68 -3.62 3.49
N GLU A 53 -6.96 -4.69 2.75
CA GLU A 53 -6.84 -4.68 1.29
C GLU A 53 -7.82 -3.67 0.67
N VAL A 54 -7.38 -3.03 -0.41
CA VAL A 54 -8.22 -2.12 -1.20
C VAL A 54 -8.86 -2.94 -2.32
N GLU A 55 -10.19 -2.89 -2.40
CA GLU A 55 -10.97 -3.66 -3.38
C GLU A 55 -10.69 -3.23 -4.82
N ASP A 56 -10.55 -1.92 -5.06
CA ASP A 56 -10.30 -1.36 -6.39
C ASP A 56 -8.97 -0.60 -6.47
N VAL A 57 -7.96 -1.29 -6.99
CA VAL A 57 -6.64 -0.73 -7.30
C VAL A 57 -6.67 0.27 -8.47
N ASN A 58 -7.73 0.29 -9.26
CA ASN A 58 -7.92 1.23 -10.36
C ASN A 58 -8.66 2.50 -9.95
N SER A 59 -9.03 2.61 -8.67
CA SER A 59 -9.67 3.81 -8.15
C SER A 59 -8.78 5.05 -8.40
N PRO A 60 -9.37 6.22 -8.74
CA PRO A 60 -8.61 7.42 -9.11
C PRO A 60 -7.60 7.86 -8.03
N GLU A 61 -7.91 7.64 -6.76
CA GLU A 61 -7.05 7.97 -5.63
C GLU A 61 -5.79 7.09 -5.58
N ILE A 62 -5.95 5.77 -5.68
CA ILE A 62 -4.84 4.81 -5.66
C ILE A 62 -3.95 5.00 -6.89
N GLN A 63 -4.55 5.16 -8.08
CA GLN A 63 -3.83 5.46 -9.31
C GLN A 63 -3.01 6.75 -9.21
N LYS A 64 -3.60 7.80 -8.64
CA LYS A 64 -2.90 9.08 -8.42
C LYS A 64 -1.69 8.91 -7.49
N TYR A 65 -1.87 8.22 -6.36
CA TYR A 65 -0.78 8.02 -5.40
C TYR A 65 0.34 7.15 -5.97
N ALA A 66 -0.01 6.09 -6.71
CA ALA A 66 0.96 5.23 -7.36
C ALA A 66 1.75 5.98 -8.46
N ARG A 67 1.09 6.77 -9.32
CA ARG A 67 1.79 7.59 -10.33
C ARG A 67 2.74 8.60 -9.71
N MET A 68 2.28 9.33 -8.69
CA MET A 68 3.09 10.30 -7.96
C MET A 68 4.31 9.63 -7.31
N ALA A 69 4.12 8.49 -6.64
CA ALA A 69 5.21 7.76 -6.00
C ALA A 69 6.20 7.17 -7.03
N THR A 70 5.67 6.70 -8.17
CA THR A 70 6.47 6.20 -9.29
C THR A 70 7.34 7.31 -9.87
N LYS A 71 6.75 8.48 -10.22
CA LYS A 71 7.50 9.63 -10.74
C LYS A 71 8.68 10.00 -9.84
N ASN A 72 8.43 10.08 -8.54
CA ASN A 72 9.46 10.43 -7.55
C ASN A 72 10.64 9.44 -7.53
N ILE A 73 10.40 8.13 -7.66
CA ILE A 73 11.51 7.16 -7.64
C ILE A 73 12.20 7.08 -9.01
N THR A 74 11.44 7.14 -10.10
CA THR A 74 11.98 7.01 -11.46
C THR A 74 12.92 8.15 -11.83
N ASP A 75 12.70 9.35 -11.28
CA ASP A 75 13.61 10.49 -11.46
C ASP A 75 15.02 10.21 -10.94
N SER A 76 15.13 9.44 -9.85
CA SER A 76 16.42 9.04 -9.26
C SER A 76 17.08 7.83 -9.92
N MET A 77 16.34 7.06 -10.73
CA MET A 77 16.85 5.84 -11.35
C MET A 77 17.64 6.14 -12.62
N HIS A 78 18.79 5.53 -12.84
CA HIS A 78 19.62 5.73 -14.04
C HIS A 78 19.22 4.81 -15.21
N SER A 79 18.02 4.99 -15.76
CA SER A 79 17.58 4.29 -16.97
C SER A 79 17.84 5.11 -18.26
N PRO A 80 18.21 4.47 -19.39
CA PRO A 80 18.28 5.13 -20.69
C PRO A 80 16.90 5.51 -21.27
N PHE A 81 15.83 4.90 -20.77
CA PHE A 81 14.44 5.18 -21.15
C PHE A 81 13.66 5.77 -19.97
N HIS A 82 12.61 6.53 -20.26
CA HIS A 82 11.67 6.93 -19.21
C HIS A 82 10.99 5.68 -18.63
N LEU A 83 10.78 5.68 -17.32
CA LEU A 83 10.12 4.59 -16.61
C LEU A 83 8.73 5.03 -16.18
N LYS A 84 7.75 4.12 -16.26
CA LYS A 84 6.37 4.36 -15.87
C LYS A 84 5.78 3.19 -15.13
N MET A 85 4.75 3.48 -14.36
CA MET A 85 3.90 2.46 -13.77
C MET A 85 3.18 1.68 -14.88
N MET A 86 3.34 0.37 -14.86
CA MET A 86 2.62 -0.57 -15.73
C MET A 86 1.28 -0.96 -15.11
N ASN A 87 1.31 -1.44 -13.87
CA ASN A 87 0.12 -1.83 -13.12
C ASN A 87 0.37 -1.72 -11.60
N ILE A 88 -0.72 -1.86 -10.86
CA ILE A 88 -0.72 -2.01 -9.40
C ILE A 88 -1.17 -3.44 -9.11
N THR A 89 -0.30 -4.25 -8.51
CA THR A 89 -0.60 -5.67 -8.22
C THR A 89 -1.33 -5.83 -6.89
N LYS A 90 -1.08 -4.92 -5.95
CA LYS A 90 -1.69 -4.94 -4.63
C LYS A 90 -1.80 -3.54 -4.05
N ALA A 91 -2.89 -3.27 -3.34
CA ALA A 91 -3.00 -2.08 -2.51
C ALA A 91 -3.65 -2.40 -1.15
N GLU A 92 -3.13 -1.78 -0.10
CA GLU A 92 -3.58 -1.91 1.27
C GLU A 92 -3.71 -0.51 1.87
N LYS A 93 -4.69 -0.30 2.75
CA LYS A 93 -4.87 0.93 3.50
C LYS A 93 -4.81 0.67 5.00
N GLN A 94 -4.33 1.65 5.75
CA GLN A 94 -4.26 1.59 7.20
C GLN A 94 -4.63 2.96 7.80
N VAL A 95 -5.54 2.94 8.77
CA VAL A 95 -5.90 4.14 9.54
C VAL A 95 -4.80 4.42 10.57
N VAL A 96 -4.27 5.63 10.58
CA VAL A 96 -3.27 6.13 11.54
C VAL A 96 -3.67 7.55 11.97
N SER A 97 -2.74 8.45 12.31
CA SER A 97 -3.00 9.90 12.33
C SER A 97 -3.17 10.46 10.90
N GLY A 98 -4.04 9.84 10.11
CA GLY A 98 -4.16 9.97 8.65
C GLY A 98 -4.52 8.62 8.04
N MET A 99 -4.21 8.45 6.76
CA MET A 99 -4.32 7.20 6.04
C MET A 99 -2.96 6.85 5.45
N ASN A 100 -2.46 5.65 5.72
CA ASN A 100 -1.38 5.07 4.93
C ASN A 100 -1.99 4.27 3.78
N TYR A 101 -1.45 4.45 2.58
CA TYR A 101 -1.72 3.63 1.41
C TYR A 101 -0.45 2.92 1.02
N LYS A 102 -0.43 1.60 1.16
CA LYS A 102 0.66 0.74 0.73
C LYS A 102 0.30 0.12 -0.60
N MET A 103 1.14 0.28 -1.60
CA MET A 103 0.90 -0.18 -2.96
C MET A 103 2.11 -0.94 -3.47
N GLU A 104 1.87 -2.07 -4.11
CA GLU A 104 2.87 -2.80 -4.89
C GLU A 104 2.63 -2.50 -6.37
N VAL A 105 3.66 -1.96 -7.01
CA VAL A 105 3.57 -1.35 -8.33
C VAL A 105 4.64 -1.94 -9.22
N GLN A 106 4.24 -2.40 -10.41
CA GLN A 106 5.17 -2.80 -11.46
C GLN A 106 5.56 -1.57 -12.29
N ILE A 107 6.85 -1.37 -12.48
CA ILE A 107 7.43 -0.27 -13.26
C ILE A 107 8.20 -0.87 -14.43
N GLY A 108 8.02 -0.28 -15.60
CA GLY A 108 8.72 -0.64 -16.82
C GLY A 108 9.10 0.58 -17.66
N PRO A 109 10.04 0.45 -18.60
CA PRO A 109 10.47 1.47 -19.52
C PRO A 109 9.46 1.71 -20.62
N THR A 110 9.51 2.92 -21.13
CA THR A 110 8.75 3.37 -22.28
C THR A 110 9.62 3.42 -23.52
N GLU A 111 9.01 3.54 -24.68
CA GLU A 111 9.74 3.73 -25.94
C GLU A 111 10.48 5.08 -26.00
N CYS A 112 10.18 6.01 -25.09
CA CYS A 112 10.79 7.33 -25.01
C CYS A 112 12.14 7.28 -24.29
N ARG A 113 13.19 7.71 -25.00
CA ARG A 113 14.54 7.82 -24.43
C ARG A 113 14.66 9.00 -23.49
N ARG A 114 15.39 8.83 -22.40
CA ARG A 114 15.58 9.88 -21.39
C ARG A 114 16.31 11.12 -21.91
N ASN A 115 17.12 10.98 -22.95
CA ASN A 115 17.84 12.09 -23.58
C ASN A 115 17.02 12.84 -24.65
N GLY A 116 15.76 12.46 -24.87
CA GLY A 116 14.87 13.19 -25.76
C GLY A 116 14.32 14.45 -25.11
N ASN A 117 13.77 15.35 -25.93
CA ASN A 117 13.05 16.53 -25.47
C ASN A 117 11.55 16.20 -25.41
N TYR A 118 11.12 15.65 -24.27
CA TYR A 118 9.73 15.31 -24.00
C TYR A 118 9.19 16.15 -22.85
N THR A 119 7.96 16.61 -22.97
CA THR A 119 7.18 17.18 -21.87
C THR A 119 6.69 16.08 -20.94
N ASP A 120 6.29 16.44 -19.72
CA ASP A 120 5.68 15.50 -18.75
C ASP A 120 4.47 14.78 -19.36
N GLN A 121 3.66 15.48 -20.16
CA GLN A 121 2.49 14.90 -20.82
C GLN A 121 2.89 13.88 -21.89
N GLU A 122 3.90 14.19 -22.71
CA GLU A 122 4.40 13.25 -23.72
C GLU A 122 5.00 11.98 -23.10
N ILE A 123 5.63 12.10 -21.92
CA ILE A 123 6.10 10.92 -21.16
C ILE A 123 4.89 10.10 -20.68
N GLU A 124 3.85 10.73 -20.12
CA GLU A 124 2.61 10.05 -19.69
C GLU A 124 1.82 9.42 -20.86
N ASP A 125 1.94 9.94 -22.08
CA ASP A 125 1.33 9.37 -23.28
C ASP A 125 2.27 8.38 -24.00
N CYS A 126 3.53 8.28 -23.57
CA CYS A 126 4.51 7.40 -24.18
C CYS A 126 4.17 5.91 -23.97
N PRO A 127 4.18 5.09 -25.05
CA PRO A 127 3.94 3.65 -24.96
C PRO A 127 4.96 2.93 -24.08
N LEU A 128 4.48 1.92 -23.33
CA LEU A 128 5.33 1.00 -22.59
C LEU A 128 6.04 0.04 -23.56
N GLN A 129 7.33 -0.22 -23.33
CA GLN A 129 8.01 -1.31 -24.02
C GLN A 129 7.51 -2.66 -23.51
N LYS A 130 7.73 -3.71 -24.30
CA LYS A 130 7.52 -5.07 -23.82
C LYS A 130 8.52 -5.37 -22.71
N CYS A 131 8.02 -5.67 -21.52
CA CYS A 131 8.82 -6.11 -20.39
C CYS A 131 8.24 -7.36 -19.73
N ASP A 132 9.06 -8.40 -19.67
CA ASP A 132 8.73 -9.69 -19.05
C ASP A 132 9.13 -9.76 -17.56
N ASN A 133 10.03 -8.87 -17.11
CA ASN A 133 10.60 -8.76 -15.76
C ASN A 133 10.53 -7.31 -15.24
N PRO A 134 9.33 -6.80 -14.93
CA PRO A 134 9.15 -5.43 -14.49
C PRO A 134 9.77 -5.22 -13.11
N LEU A 135 10.24 -4.00 -12.85
CA LEU A 135 10.71 -3.62 -11.52
C LEU A 135 9.52 -3.51 -10.57
N VAL A 136 9.53 -4.31 -9.51
CA VAL A 136 8.47 -4.26 -8.48
C VAL A 136 8.89 -3.33 -7.35
N CYS A 137 8.11 -2.26 -7.16
CA CYS A 137 8.30 -1.31 -6.08
C CYS A 137 7.12 -1.31 -5.11
N THR A 138 7.43 -1.31 -3.82
CA THR A 138 6.47 -1.04 -2.75
C THR A 138 6.55 0.43 -2.37
N PHE A 139 5.40 1.10 -2.42
CA PHE A 139 5.23 2.47 -1.97
C PHE A 139 4.33 2.51 -0.74
N VAL A 140 4.66 3.36 0.23
CA VAL A 140 3.77 3.72 1.35
C VAL A 140 3.58 5.22 1.34
N VAL A 141 2.36 5.67 1.01
CA VAL A 141 1.98 7.08 0.94
C VAL A 141 1.15 7.43 2.17
N TRP A 142 1.60 8.43 2.94
CA TRP A 142 0.86 8.92 4.10
C TRP A 142 0.08 10.19 3.75
N VAL A 143 -1.23 10.12 3.95
CA VAL A 143 -2.19 11.17 3.57
C VAL A 143 -2.94 11.68 4.80
N GLN A 144 -3.05 12.99 4.93
CA GLN A 144 -3.85 13.69 5.92
C GLN A 144 -4.81 14.64 5.19
N PRO A 145 -6.04 14.20 4.86
CA PRO A 145 -6.99 14.99 4.06
C PRO A 145 -7.31 16.38 4.61
N TRP A 146 -7.17 16.57 5.92
CA TRP A 146 -7.44 17.83 6.63
C TRP A 146 -6.31 18.87 6.55
N ARG A 147 -5.21 18.59 5.84
CA ARG A 147 -4.10 19.54 5.64
C ARG A 147 -4.14 20.19 4.27
N THR A 148 -3.57 21.39 4.14
CA THR A 148 -3.45 22.13 2.87
C THR A 148 -2.71 21.34 1.79
N ASN A 149 -1.66 20.61 2.19
CA ASN A 149 -0.98 19.63 1.36
C ASN A 149 -1.33 18.25 1.91
N PRO A 150 -2.29 17.50 1.35
CA PRO A 150 -2.78 16.28 1.98
C PRO A 150 -1.74 15.15 2.03
N VAL A 151 -0.94 15.00 0.98
CA VAL A 151 0.16 14.02 0.94
C VAL A 151 1.32 14.55 1.77
N GLN A 152 1.68 13.85 2.85
CA GLN A 152 2.76 14.27 3.74
C GLN A 152 4.11 13.64 3.39
N SER A 153 4.11 12.33 3.09
CA SER A 153 5.33 11.58 2.82
C SER A 153 5.08 10.34 1.98
N THR A 154 6.12 9.92 1.26
CA THR A 154 6.15 8.71 0.45
C THR A 154 7.41 7.93 0.83
N ARG A 155 7.25 6.69 1.27
CA ARG A 155 8.35 5.73 1.40
C ARG A 155 8.33 4.80 0.20
N SER A 156 9.51 4.49 -0.33
CA SER A 156 9.67 3.60 -1.48
C SER A 156 10.74 2.55 -1.19
N SER A 157 10.51 1.35 -1.71
CA SER A 157 11.49 0.27 -1.75
C SER A 157 11.23 -0.54 -2.99
N CYS A 158 12.27 -0.86 -3.76
CA CYS A 158 12.14 -1.66 -4.97
C CYS A 158 12.95 -2.94 -4.82
N ALA A 159 12.35 -4.07 -5.15
CA ALA A 159 13.05 -5.34 -5.19
C ALA A 159 13.95 -5.34 -6.42
N VAL A 160 15.26 -5.20 -6.20
CA VAL A 160 16.24 -5.18 -7.28
C VAL A 160 16.53 -6.62 -7.67
N GLY A 161 15.99 -7.07 -8.80
CA GLY A 161 16.51 -8.23 -9.54
C GLY A 161 17.64 -7.78 -10.45
N ASP A 162 18.63 -8.64 -10.72
CA ASP A 162 19.91 -8.28 -11.35
C ASP A 162 19.82 -7.64 -12.75
N THR A 163 18.65 -7.56 -13.38
CA THR A 163 18.36 -6.70 -14.54
C THR A 163 16.84 -6.52 -14.66
N PHE A 164 16.33 -5.28 -14.72
CA PHE A 164 14.92 -5.01 -15.02
C PHE A 164 14.75 -4.48 -16.44
N CYS A 165 13.57 -4.68 -17.01
CA CYS A 165 13.21 -4.38 -18.39
C CYS A 165 11.99 -3.48 -18.47
#